data_AF-A0A9D5ZTG6-F1
#
_entry.id   AF-A0A9D5ZTG6-F1
#
_cell.length_a   1.000
_cell.length_b   1.000
_cell.length_c   1.000
_cell.angle_alpha   90.00
_cell.angle_beta   90.00
_cell.angle_gamma   90.00
#
_symmetry.space_group_name_H-M   'P 1'
#
loop_
_entity.id
_entity.type
_entity.pdbx_description
1 polymer ?
#
loop_
_entity_poly.entity_id
_entity_poly.type
_entity_poly.pdbx_seq_one_letter_code
_entity_poly.pdbx_strand_id
1 'polypeptide(L)'
;LFGADNYYIEIQENGLPEQTAVNKKLITLSKELDIKLVATNDCHYLNKDDYTAHDILICIQTGKTVDDENRLKFGTDQLYFKSPDEMKTAFREVPEAVLNTREIAEKCNLTFE
;
A
#
# COMPACT_ATOMS: atom_id res chain seq x y z
N LEU A 1 22.01 -8.06 -5.66
CA LEU A 1 21.71 -6.65 -5.98
C LEU A 1 21.47 -5.84 -4.71
N PHE A 2 20.40 -6.10 -3.95
CA PHE A 2 20.05 -5.30 -2.76
C PHE A 2 20.68 -5.80 -1.44
N GLY A 3 21.04 -7.08 -1.36
CA GLY A 3 21.49 -7.70 -0.10
C GLY A 3 20.30 -8.23 0.70
N ALA A 4 20.54 -9.24 1.56
CA ALA A 4 19.47 -9.98 2.24
C ALA A 4 18.60 -9.07 3.14
N ASP A 5 19.20 -8.08 3.80
CA ASP A 5 18.51 -7.22 4.77
C ASP A 5 17.85 -5.97 4.16
N ASN A 6 17.99 -5.76 2.84
CA ASN A 6 17.53 -4.55 2.14
C ASN A 6 16.50 -4.87 1.03
N TYR A 7 15.93 -6.06 1.03
CA TYR A 7 14.85 -6.42 0.11
C TYR A 7 13.66 -6.98 0.90
N TYR A 8 12.48 -6.45 0.60
CA TYR A 8 11.24 -6.80 1.28
C TYR A 8 10.18 -7.06 0.22
N ILE A 9 9.27 -7.99 0.51
CA ILE A 9 8.08 -8.22 -0.31
C ILE A 9 6.97 -7.33 0.22
N GLU A 10 6.55 -6.38 -0.60
CA GLU A 10 5.44 -5.48 -0.27
C GLU A 10 4.10 -6.21 -0.36
N ILE A 11 3.26 -6.00 0.65
CA ILE A 11 1.85 -6.41 0.65
C ILE A 11 0.98 -5.22 1.07
N GLN A 12 -0.20 -5.13 0.45
CA GLN A 12 -1.15 -4.03 0.64
C GLN A 12 -2.54 -4.61 0.89
N GLU A 13 -3.43 -3.93 1.60
CA GLU A 13 -4.83 -4.39 1.78
C GLU A 13 -5.82 -3.26 1.51
N ASN A 14 -6.23 -3.16 0.25
CA ASN A 14 -7.02 -2.04 -0.27
C ASN A 14 -8.43 -2.50 -0.69
N GLY A 15 -8.88 -3.69 -0.26
CA GLY A 15 -10.21 -4.23 -0.57
C GLY A 15 -10.37 -4.78 -2.00
N LEU A 16 -9.29 -4.88 -2.76
CA LEU A 16 -9.30 -5.42 -4.12
C LEU A 16 -9.14 -6.96 -4.10
N PRO A 17 -10.05 -7.73 -4.72
CA PRO A 17 -9.97 -9.20 -4.75
C PRO A 17 -8.66 -9.74 -5.35
N GLU A 18 -8.17 -9.10 -6.41
CA GLU A 18 -6.93 -9.46 -7.09
C GLU A 18 -5.74 -9.28 -6.15
N GLN A 19 -5.74 -8.20 -5.38
CA GLN A 19 -4.71 -7.90 -4.38
C GLN A 19 -4.73 -8.92 -3.24
N THR A 20 -5.92 -9.29 -2.75
CA THR A 20 -6.07 -10.38 -1.76
C THR A 20 -5.49 -11.70 -2.30
N ALA A 21 -5.75 -12.03 -3.56
CA ALA A 21 -5.25 -13.25 -4.18
C ALA A 21 -3.73 -13.24 -4.36
N VAL A 22 -3.15 -12.09 -4.73
CA VAL A 22 -1.70 -11.92 -4.87
C VAL A 22 -1.00 -11.95 -3.52
N ASN A 23 -1.52 -11.27 -2.49
CA ASN A 23 -0.97 -11.28 -1.14
C ASN A 23 -0.77 -12.70 -0.59
N LYS A 24 -1.75 -13.60 -0.79
CA LYS A 24 -1.61 -15.00 -0.36
C LYS A 24 -0.39 -15.69 -0.99
N LYS A 25 -0.14 -15.43 -2.28
CA LYS A 25 1.02 -15.99 -2.98
C LYS A 25 2.33 -15.33 -2.50
N LEU A 26 2.31 -14.02 -2.28
CA LEU A 26 3.47 -13.28 -1.77
C LEU A 26 3.86 -13.70 -0.35
N ILE A 27 2.89 -13.99 0.51
CA ILE A 27 3.13 -14.53 1.86
C ILE A 27 3.77 -15.93 1.78
N THR A 28 3.30 -16.79 0.87
CA THR A 28 3.94 -18.09 0.64
C THR A 28 5.38 -17.92 0.14
N LEU A 29 5.58 -17.05 -0.86
CA LEU A 29 6.89 -16.78 -1.43
C LEU A 29 7.88 -16.21 -0.41
N SER A 30 7.41 -15.31 0.46
CA SER A 30 8.20 -14.77 1.58
C SER A 30 8.76 -15.88 2.47
N LYS A 31 7.96 -16.90 2.79
CA LYS A 31 8.38 -18.05 3.59
C LYS A 31 9.35 -18.96 2.84
N GLU A 32 9.12 -19.19 1.55
CA GLU A 32 9.97 -20.06 0.72
C GLU A 32 11.37 -19.47 0.50
N LEU A 33 11.46 -18.15 0.37
CA LEU A 33 12.71 -17.44 0.08
C LEU A 33 13.38 -16.82 1.31
N ASP A 34 12.75 -16.93 2.49
CA ASP A 34 13.18 -16.26 3.72
C ASP A 34 13.35 -14.74 3.54
N ILE A 35 12.39 -14.11 2.85
CA ILE A 35 12.37 -12.66 2.59
C ILE A 35 11.27 -12.03 3.44
N LYS A 36 11.62 -10.98 4.19
CA LYS A 36 10.66 -10.27 5.05
C LYS A 36 9.53 -9.60 4.24
N LEU A 37 8.31 -9.64 4.79
CA LEU A 37 7.17 -8.87 4.28
C LEU A 37 7.21 -7.43 4.81
N VAL A 38 6.65 -6.48 4.07
CA VAL A 38 6.37 -5.12 4.56
C VAL A 38 4.96 -4.70 4.16
N ALA A 39 4.20 -4.19 5.13
CA ALA A 39 2.84 -3.70 4.90
C ALA A 39 2.85 -2.22 4.50
N THR A 40 2.14 -1.88 3.44
CA THR A 40 1.92 -0.50 2.99
C THR A 40 0.45 -0.31 2.60
N ASN A 41 0.04 0.92 2.28
CA ASN A 41 -1.34 1.23 1.89
C ASN A 41 -1.46 2.08 0.60
N ASP A 42 -0.33 2.35 -0.07
CA ASP A 42 -0.28 3.13 -1.32
C ASP A 42 -1.09 4.45 -1.25
N CYS A 43 -0.82 5.24 -0.21
CA CYS A 43 -1.64 6.42 0.11
C CYS A 43 -1.53 7.50 -0.97
N HIS A 44 -2.67 7.98 -1.45
CA HIS A 44 -2.79 9.08 -2.41
C HIS A 44 -3.49 10.31 -1.82
N TYR A 45 -4.13 10.15 -0.67
CA TYR A 45 -4.85 11.21 0.05
C TYR A 45 -4.77 10.99 1.56
N LEU A 46 -5.09 12.02 2.34
CA LEU A 46 -4.90 11.99 3.79
C LEU A 46 -6.04 11.25 4.49
N ASN A 47 -7.29 11.70 4.27
CA ASN A 47 -8.46 11.16 4.94
C ASN A 47 -9.31 10.35 3.97
N LYS A 48 -10.06 9.38 4.49
CA LYS A 48 -10.96 8.55 3.66
C LYS A 48 -11.93 9.38 2.81
N ASP A 49 -12.47 10.46 3.36
CA ASP A 49 -13.44 11.33 2.69
C ASP A 49 -12.83 12.16 1.54
N ASP A 50 -11.50 12.23 1.44
CA ASP A 50 -10.80 12.94 0.37
C ASP A 50 -10.82 12.17 -0.97
N TYR A 51 -11.39 10.95 -1.00
CA TYR A 51 -11.53 10.13 -2.21
C TYR A 51 -12.14 10.89 -3.39
N THR A 52 -13.22 11.64 -3.16
CA THR A 52 -13.89 12.40 -4.24
C THR A 52 -13.00 13.50 -4.80
N ALA A 53 -12.23 14.18 -3.94
CA ALA A 53 -11.29 15.20 -4.40
C ALA A 53 -10.16 14.58 -5.23
N HIS A 54 -9.63 13.43 -4.80
CA HIS A 54 -8.64 12.67 -5.56
C HIS A 54 -9.19 12.19 -6.91
N ASP A 55 -10.41 11.66 -6.95
CA ASP A 55 -11.05 11.18 -8.19
C ASP A 55 -11.22 12.31 -9.22
N ILE A 56 -11.61 13.51 -8.77
CA ILE A 56 -11.70 14.71 -9.62
C ILE A 56 -10.30 15.14 -10.08
N LEU A 57 -9.29 15.10 -9.22
CA LEU A 57 -7.91 15.44 -9.58
C LEU A 57 -7.39 14.55 -10.72
N ILE A 58 -7.67 13.25 -10.68
CA ILE A 58 -7.31 12.32 -11.76
C ILE A 58 -8.03 12.67 -13.07
N CYS A 59 -9.30 13.05 -13.01
CA CYS A 59 -10.04 13.51 -14.18
C CYS A 59 -9.39 14.75 -14.81
N ILE A 60 -9.03 15.74 -13.99
CA ILE A 60 -8.33 16.96 -14.45
C ILE A 60 -6.99 16.59 -15.11
N GLN A 61 -6.18 15.75 -14.46
CA GLN A 61 -4.86 15.34 -14.96
C GLN A 61 -4.94 14.60 -16.30
N THR A 62 -6.00 13.82 -16.50
CA THR A 62 -6.19 13.00 -17.70
C THR A 62 -7.02 13.69 -18.79
N GLY A 63 -7.46 14.94 -18.56
CA GLY A 63 -8.29 15.68 -19.51
C GLY A 63 -9.68 15.06 -19.71
N LYS A 64 -10.23 14.46 -18.65
CA LYS A 64 -11.49 13.72 -18.64
C LYS A 64 -12.50 14.38 -17.70
N THR A 65 -13.78 14.06 -17.86
CA THR A 65 -14.84 14.49 -16.94
C THR A 65 -15.22 13.33 -16.02
N VAL A 66 -15.86 13.64 -14.87
CA VAL A 66 -16.33 12.62 -13.91
C VAL A 66 -17.38 11.68 -14.51
N ASP A 67 -18.10 12.15 -15.54
CA ASP A 67 -19.15 11.43 -16.27
C ASP A 67 -18.61 10.58 -17.43
N ASP A 68 -17.32 10.67 -17.79
CA ASP A 68 -16.74 9.84 -18.85
C ASP A 68 -16.55 8.39 -18.36
N GLU A 69 -17.27 7.45 -18.95
CA GLU A 69 -17.21 6.01 -18.59
C GLU A 69 -15.82 5.38 -18.80
N ASN A 70 -14.99 5.96 -19.69
CA ASN A 70 -13.65 5.49 -20.00
C ASN A 70 -12.56 6.30 -19.26
N ARG A 71 -12.92 7.06 -18.23
CA ARG A 71 -11.94 7.77 -17.40
C ARG A 71 -11.13 6.79 -16.55
N LEU A 72 -9.91 7.19 -16.22
CA LEU A 72 -9.13 6.48 -15.22
C LEU A 72 -9.84 6.62 -13.86
N LYS A 73 -10.15 5.49 -13.23
CA LYS A 73 -10.74 5.42 -11.89
C LYS A 73 -10.06 4.32 -11.09
N PHE A 74 -9.70 4.63 -9.85
CA PHE A 74 -9.18 3.62 -8.93
C PHE A 74 -10.34 2.74 -8.44
N GLY A 75 -10.13 1.42 -8.44
CA GLY A 75 -11.13 0.42 -8.02
C GLY A 75 -11.41 0.37 -6.52
N THR A 76 -10.88 1.32 -5.75
CA THR A 76 -10.96 1.37 -4.29
C THR A 76 -10.93 2.81 -3.77
N ASP A 77 -11.56 3.04 -2.63
CA ASP A 77 -11.53 4.26 -1.82
C ASP A 77 -10.61 4.13 -0.58
N GLN A 78 -9.79 3.07 -0.53
CA GLN A 78 -8.97 2.72 0.63
C GLN A 78 -7.53 3.27 0.60
N LEU A 79 -7.22 4.20 -0.30
CA LEU A 79 -5.88 4.78 -0.50
C LEU A 79 -5.63 6.04 0.34
N TYR A 80 -6.25 6.10 1.52
CA TYR A 80 -6.00 7.17 2.50
C TYR A 80 -4.92 6.75 3.50
N PHE A 81 -4.46 7.70 4.32
CA PHE A 81 -3.54 7.41 5.41
C PHE A 81 -4.26 6.72 6.59
N LYS A 82 -4.37 5.39 6.52
CA LYS A 82 -4.99 4.56 7.57
C LYS A 82 -4.32 4.73 8.91
N SER A 83 -5.12 4.66 9.97
CA SER A 83 -4.62 4.60 11.34
C SER A 83 -3.82 3.32 11.60
N PRO A 84 -2.94 3.31 12.63
CA PRO A 84 -2.21 2.12 13.00
C PRO A 84 -3.11 0.91 13.32
N ASP A 85 -4.29 1.14 13.88
CA ASP A 85 -5.20 0.05 14.28
C ASP A 85 -5.96 -0.53 13.07
N GLU A 86 -6.30 0.29 12.08
CA GLU A 86 -6.81 -0.19 10.79
C GLU A 86 -5.75 -1.06 10.09
N MET A 87 -4.49 -0.61 10.05
CA MET A 87 -3.39 -1.38 9.46
C MET A 87 -3.15 -2.71 10.20
N LYS A 88 -3.11 -2.70 11.54
CA LYS A 88 -2.99 -3.95 12.32
C LYS A 88 -4.15 -4.90 12.08
N THR A 89 -5.37 -4.37 11.92
CA THR A 89 -6.55 -5.17 11.65
C THR A 89 -6.47 -5.82 10.27
N ALA A 90 -6.07 -5.04 9.25
CA ALA A 90 -5.91 -5.50 7.88
C ALA A 90 -4.85 -6.60 7.75
N PHE A 91 -3.72 -6.48 8.47
CA PHE A 91 -2.60 -7.41 8.41
C PHE A 91 -2.52 -8.35 9.63
N ARG A 92 -3.64 -8.63 10.30
CA ARG A 92 -3.67 -9.46 11.52
C ARG A 92 -3.11 -10.88 11.35
N GLU A 93 -3.12 -11.41 10.13
CA GLU A 93 -2.59 -12.75 9.81
C GLU A 93 -1.06 -12.76 9.64
N VAL A 94 -0.46 -11.59 9.41
CA VAL A 94 0.98 -11.36 9.21
C VAL A 94 1.42 -10.07 9.91
N PRO A 95 1.27 -9.98 11.25
CA PRO A 95 1.56 -8.75 12.01
C PRO A 95 3.01 -8.27 11.86
N GLU A 96 3.94 -9.17 11.54
CA GLU A 96 5.33 -8.87 11.24
C GLU A 96 5.48 -7.90 10.07
N ALA A 97 4.58 -7.92 9.08
CA ALA A 97 4.64 -7.00 7.94
C ALA A 97 4.47 -5.55 8.38
N VAL A 98 3.63 -5.29 9.39
CA VAL A 98 3.48 -3.95 9.99
C VAL A 98 4.69 -3.60 10.86
N LEU A 99 5.22 -4.55 11.63
CA LEU A 99 6.42 -4.30 12.47
C LEU A 99 7.65 -3.95 11.63
N ASN A 100 7.83 -4.61 10.48
CA ASN A 100 8.95 -4.36 9.58
C ASN A 100 8.93 -2.93 9.00
N THR A 101 7.77 -2.26 8.93
CA THR A 101 7.71 -0.83 8.53
C THR A 101 8.55 0.05 9.47
N ARG A 102 8.51 -0.23 10.78
CA ARG A 102 9.28 0.50 11.79
C ARG A 102 10.77 0.19 11.68
N GLU A 103 11.13 -1.08 11.48
CA GLU A 103 12.53 -1.50 11.24
C GLU A 103 13.13 -0.74 10.05
N ILE A 104 12.40 -0.66 8.93
CA ILE A 104 12.84 0.09 7.75
C ILE A 104 12.99 1.57 8.07
N ALA A 105 12.00 2.18 8.73
CA ALA A 105 12.05 3.59 9.11
C ALA A 105 13.27 3.92 10.00
N GLU A 106 13.60 3.05 10.95
CA GLU A 106 14.77 3.20 11.83
C GLU A 106 16.11 3.07 11.07
N LYS A 107 16.15 2.29 9.97
CA LYS A 107 17.34 2.16 9.10
C LYS A 107 17.56 3.41 8.22
N CYS A 108 16.51 4.16 7.90
CA CYS A 108 16.57 5.34 7.04
C CYS A 108 17.15 6.56 7.78
N ASN A 109 18.45 6.83 7.58
CA ASN A 109 19.16 7.95 8.20
C ASN A 109 19.79 8.86 7.13
N LEU A 110 18.97 9.72 6.53
CA LEU A 110 19.41 10.72 5.54
C LEU A 110 19.65 12.07 6.21
N THR A 111 20.77 12.71 5.91
CA THR A 111 21.05 14.10 6.31
C THR A 111 21.00 14.98 5.07
N PHE A 112 20.43 16.18 5.21
CA PHE A 112 20.41 17.19 4.16
C PHE A 112 21.62 18.11 4.32
N GLU A 113 22.20 18.54 3.20
CA GLU A 113 23.23 19.59 3.13
C GLU A 113 22.62 20.99 3.07
#